data_AF-F9VTJ5-F1
#
_entry.id   AF-F9VTJ5-F1
#
_cell.length_a   1.000
_cell.length_b   1.000
_cell.length_c   1.000
_cell.angle_alpha   90.00
_cell.angle_beta   90.00
_cell.angle_gamma   90.00
#
_symmetry.space_group_name_H-M   'P 1'
#
loop_
_entity.id
_entity.type
_entity.pdbx_description
1 polymer ?
#
loop_
_entity_poly.entity_id
_entity_poly.type
_entity_poly.pdbx_seq_one_letter_code
_entity_poly.pdbx_strand_id
1 'polypeptide(L)'
;MQSAVYAAVGQLVGAGQRDTMTIPEVADLAGVNPTSIYRRWGSIDALLGEVAVAALTQGEPLPDTGVLRDDIAEWASVIAADVGRPKRRAYLRAMVAARDDVVEACPCWEVRREQAEEMIARASERGEATPSVRQLLDHVIAPLYHHAVFGLAVDDAYVAELVDDVVAMLGAAPGSAGGR
;
A
#
# COMPACT_ATOMS: atom_id res chain seq x y z
N MET A 1 -7.65 23.73 -5.77
CA MET A 1 -6.23 23.63 -6.21
C MET A 1 -5.68 22.21 -6.05
N GLN A 2 -5.45 21.71 -4.84
CA GLN A 2 -4.81 20.39 -4.62
C GLN A 2 -5.49 19.23 -5.36
N SER A 3 -6.81 19.08 -5.21
CA SER A 3 -7.57 18.02 -5.89
C SER A 3 -7.42 18.08 -7.43
N ALA A 4 -7.39 19.29 -8.02
CA ALA A 4 -7.19 19.46 -9.47
C ALA A 4 -5.77 19.06 -9.90
N VAL A 5 -4.74 19.44 -9.13
CA VAL A 5 -3.35 19.04 -9.37
C VAL A 5 -3.21 17.52 -9.27
N TYR A 6 -3.84 16.89 -8.28
CA TYR A 6 -3.79 15.44 -8.10
C TYR A 6 -4.47 14.70 -9.25
N ALA A 7 -5.62 15.22 -9.70
CA ALA A 7 -6.31 14.69 -10.87
C ALA A 7 -5.45 14.80 -12.13
N ALA A 8 -4.77 15.92 -12.36
CA ALA A 8 -3.87 16.13 -13.50
C ALA A 8 -2.68 15.14 -13.47
N VAL A 9 -1.99 15.03 -12.32
CA VAL A 9 -0.91 14.05 -12.15
C VAL A 9 -1.41 12.63 -12.41
N GLY A 10 -2.58 12.28 -11.88
CA GLY A 10 -3.15 10.95 -12.09
C GLY A 10 -3.59 10.65 -13.53
N GLN A 11 -3.91 11.67 -14.33
CA GLN A 11 -4.14 11.51 -15.76
C GLN A 11 -2.82 11.21 -16.49
N LEU A 12 -1.78 12.00 -16.24
CA LEU A 12 -0.47 11.84 -16.87
C LEU A 12 0.19 10.50 -16.50
N VAL A 13 0.11 10.07 -15.23
CA VAL A 13 0.57 8.73 -14.80
C VAL A 13 -0.22 7.62 -15.52
N GLY A 14 -1.54 7.77 -15.65
CA GLY A 14 -2.39 6.82 -16.36
C GLY A 14 -2.09 6.73 -17.87
N ALA A 15 -1.60 7.81 -18.46
CA ALA A 15 -1.15 7.89 -19.86
C ALA A 15 0.29 7.39 -20.06
N GLY A 16 0.98 6.94 -19.01
CA GLY A 16 2.38 6.47 -19.11
C GLY A 16 3.42 7.59 -19.19
N GLN A 17 3.05 8.84 -18.93
CA GLN A 17 3.93 10.01 -19.03
C GLN A 17 4.66 10.32 -17.72
N ARG A 18 4.81 9.33 -16.83
CA ARG A 18 5.50 9.51 -15.54
C ARG A 18 6.88 10.13 -15.71
N ASP A 19 7.70 9.58 -16.61
CA ASP A 19 9.12 9.90 -16.72
C ASP A 19 9.39 11.22 -17.45
N THR A 20 8.42 11.70 -18.22
CA THR A 20 8.51 12.96 -18.97
C THR A 20 7.68 14.08 -18.35
N MET A 21 7.00 13.83 -17.23
CA MET A 21 6.07 14.76 -16.60
C MET A 21 6.78 16.04 -16.15
N THR A 22 6.16 17.19 -16.39
CA THR A 22 6.70 18.48 -15.93
C THR A 22 5.68 19.29 -15.11
N ILE A 23 6.17 20.17 -14.22
CA ILE A 23 5.30 21.07 -13.44
C ILE A 23 4.46 21.99 -14.35
N PRO A 24 4.99 22.60 -15.43
CA PRO A 24 4.16 23.39 -16.35
C PRO A 24 3.01 22.59 -16.98
N GLU A 25 3.25 21.36 -17.40
CA GLU A 25 2.22 20.47 -17.97
C GLU A 25 1.13 20.12 -16.95
N VAL A 26 1.51 19.78 -15.72
CA VAL A 26 0.57 19.55 -14.62
C VAL A 26 -0.24 20.81 -14.31
N ALA A 27 0.40 21.98 -14.30
CA ALA A 27 -0.24 23.25 -14.01
C ALA A 27 -1.29 23.62 -15.07
N ASP A 28 -0.97 23.40 -16.35
CA ASP A 28 -1.87 23.63 -17.48
C ASP A 28 -3.11 22.72 -17.38
N LEU A 29 -2.92 21.41 -17.21
CA LEU A 29 -4.02 20.45 -17.03
C LEU A 29 -4.88 20.73 -15.79
N ALA A 30 -4.26 21.18 -14.70
CA ALA A 30 -4.97 21.50 -13.45
C ALA A 30 -5.63 22.88 -13.46
N GLY A 31 -5.37 23.72 -14.48
CA GLY A 31 -5.86 25.10 -14.56
C GLY A 31 -5.32 26.00 -13.45
N VAL A 32 -4.05 25.82 -13.05
CA VAL A 32 -3.40 26.58 -11.96
C VAL A 32 -2.10 27.22 -12.43
N ASN A 33 -1.60 28.21 -11.68
CA ASN A 33 -0.31 28.82 -11.99
C ASN A 33 0.87 27.90 -11.57
N PRO A 34 1.87 27.65 -12.42
CA PRO A 34 3.04 26.81 -12.08
C PRO A 34 3.76 27.22 -10.80
N THR A 35 3.89 28.52 -10.52
CA THR A 35 4.51 29.03 -9.29
C THR A 35 3.78 28.56 -8.03
N SER A 36 2.46 28.34 -8.10
CA SER A 36 1.69 27.80 -6.98
C SER A 36 2.06 26.34 -6.68
N ILE A 37 2.44 25.57 -7.72
CA ILE A 37 2.92 24.19 -7.56
C ILE A 37 4.33 24.19 -6.99
N TYR A 38 5.26 24.95 -7.59
CA TYR A 38 6.64 25.07 -7.08
C TYR A 38 6.70 25.49 -5.60
N ARG A 39 5.89 26.48 -5.19
CA ARG A 39 5.88 26.95 -3.80
C ARG A 39 5.45 25.88 -2.80
N ARG A 40 4.52 24.99 -3.18
CA ARG A 40 3.96 23.99 -2.27
C ARG A 40 4.77 22.68 -2.26
N TRP A 41 5.18 22.20 -3.43
CA TRP A 41 5.82 20.89 -3.57
C TRP A 41 7.32 20.98 -3.86
N GLY A 42 7.83 22.09 -4.39
CA GLY A 42 9.24 22.27 -4.72
C GLY A 42 9.68 21.55 -6.01
N SER A 43 9.38 20.26 -6.14
CA SER A 43 9.77 19.42 -7.27
C SER A 43 8.61 18.53 -7.79
N ILE A 44 8.79 17.99 -8.99
CA ILE A 44 7.83 17.03 -9.57
C ILE A 44 7.80 15.71 -8.78
N ASP A 45 8.95 15.26 -8.28
CA ASP A 45 9.06 14.01 -7.51
C ASP A 45 8.36 14.12 -6.15
N ALA A 46 8.50 15.26 -5.47
CA ALA A 46 7.79 15.53 -4.22
C ALA A 46 6.26 15.56 -4.44
N LEU A 47 5.80 16.19 -5.53
CA LEU A 47 4.39 16.17 -5.91
C LEU A 47 3.91 14.74 -6.23
N LEU A 48 4.66 13.99 -7.03
CA LEU A 48 4.35 12.60 -7.39
C LEU A 48 4.27 11.71 -6.15
N GLY A 49 5.18 11.87 -5.19
CA GLY A 49 5.15 11.17 -3.90
C GLY A 49 3.88 11.46 -3.10
N GLU A 50 3.50 12.72 -2.95
CA GLU A 50 2.28 13.11 -2.21
C GLU A 50 1.01 12.59 -2.91
N VAL A 51 0.94 12.68 -4.24
CA VAL A 51 -0.18 12.13 -5.04
C VAL A 51 -0.21 10.61 -4.94
N ALA A 52 0.93 9.94 -5.00
CA ALA A 52 1.01 8.49 -4.88
C ALA A 52 0.49 8.02 -3.52
N VAL A 53 0.92 8.66 -2.43
CA VAL A 53 0.39 8.37 -1.09
C VAL A 53 -1.11 8.55 -1.05
N ALA A 54 -1.62 9.70 -1.49
CA ALA A 54 -3.05 9.98 -1.47
C ALA A 54 -3.88 9.02 -2.33
N ALA A 55 -3.31 8.55 -3.45
CA ALA A 55 -3.93 7.53 -4.27
C ALA A 55 -3.95 6.17 -3.55
N LEU A 56 -2.83 5.75 -2.95
CA LEU A 56 -2.67 4.45 -2.31
C LEU A 56 -3.47 4.29 -1.00
N THR A 57 -3.82 5.39 -0.33
CA THR A 57 -4.57 5.37 0.93
C THR A 57 -6.08 5.58 0.76
N GLN A 58 -6.61 5.58 -0.47
CA GLN A 58 -8.06 5.60 -0.69
C GLN A 58 -8.69 4.30 -0.17
N GLY A 59 -9.67 4.45 0.73
CA GLY A 59 -10.22 3.36 1.52
C GLY A 59 -11.02 2.35 0.70
N GLU A 60 -10.70 1.08 0.92
CA GLU A 60 -11.55 -0.06 0.60
C GLU A 60 -12.10 -0.59 1.94
N PRO A 61 -13.38 -0.99 2.00
CA PRO A 61 -13.93 -1.57 3.21
C PRO A 61 -13.14 -2.82 3.60
N LEU A 62 -12.80 -2.93 4.89
CA LEU A 62 -12.09 -4.08 5.42
C LEU A 62 -13.03 -5.29 5.47
N PRO A 63 -12.62 -6.48 5.01
CA PRO A 63 -13.42 -7.71 5.10
C PRO A 63 -13.86 -8.01 6.53
N ASP A 64 -15.05 -8.61 6.68
CA ASP A 64 -15.63 -9.04 7.97
C ASP A 64 -16.50 -10.29 7.79
N THR A 65 -15.88 -11.36 7.31
CA THR A 65 -16.50 -12.67 7.08
C THR A 65 -16.81 -13.41 8.38
N GLY A 66 -16.18 -13.00 9.49
CA GLY A 66 -16.31 -13.63 10.81
C GLY A 66 -15.26 -14.72 11.09
N VAL A 67 -14.32 -14.95 10.17
CA VAL A 67 -13.19 -15.88 10.33
C VAL A 67 -11.91 -15.19 9.88
N LEU A 68 -10.90 -15.12 10.76
CA LEU A 68 -9.69 -14.33 10.49
C LEU A 68 -8.95 -14.76 9.21
N ARG A 69 -8.89 -16.07 8.94
CA ARG A 69 -8.24 -16.60 7.74
C ARG A 69 -8.89 -16.06 6.46
N ASP A 70 -10.22 -16.05 6.42
CA ASP A 70 -10.96 -15.61 5.23
C ASP A 70 -10.88 -14.09 5.09
N ASP A 71 -10.90 -13.35 6.20
CA ASP A 71 -10.67 -11.90 6.23
C ASP A 71 -9.29 -11.54 5.66
N ILE A 72 -8.22 -12.23 6.08
CA ILE A 72 -6.86 -12.04 5.56
C ILE A 72 -6.79 -12.38 4.06
N ALA A 73 -7.43 -13.48 3.64
CA ALA A 73 -7.41 -13.90 2.24
C ALA A 73 -8.11 -12.90 1.31
N GLU A 74 -9.28 -12.40 1.70
CA GLU A 74 -10.01 -11.39 0.94
C GLU A 74 -9.23 -10.08 0.91
N TRP A 75 -8.68 -9.65 2.05
CA TRP A 75 -7.87 -8.44 2.14
C TRP A 75 -6.62 -8.50 1.26
N ALA A 76 -5.89 -9.61 1.31
CA ALA A 76 -4.71 -9.84 0.48
C ALA A 76 -5.06 -9.86 -1.02
N SER A 77 -6.18 -10.48 -1.39
CA SER A 77 -6.66 -10.54 -2.77
C SER A 77 -7.07 -9.17 -3.30
N VAL A 78 -7.78 -8.38 -2.50
CA VAL A 78 -8.15 -6.99 -2.85
C VAL A 78 -6.88 -6.16 -3.09
N ILE A 79 -5.90 -6.25 -2.19
CA ILE A 79 -4.63 -5.53 -2.32
C ILE A 79 -3.87 -5.99 -3.55
N ALA A 80 -3.74 -7.30 -3.77
CA ALA A 80 -3.08 -7.89 -4.93
C ALA A 80 -3.69 -7.40 -6.25
N ALA A 81 -5.01 -7.46 -6.36
CA ALA A 81 -5.74 -6.98 -7.53
C ALA A 81 -5.56 -5.48 -7.75
N ASP A 82 -5.48 -4.71 -6.66
CA ASP A 82 -5.27 -3.28 -6.73
C ASP A 82 -3.86 -2.91 -7.18
N VAL A 83 -2.85 -3.42 -6.48
CA VAL A 83 -1.44 -3.18 -6.82
C VAL A 83 -1.01 -3.89 -8.09
N GLY A 84 -1.81 -4.81 -8.65
CA GLY A 84 -1.59 -5.36 -9.98
C GLY A 84 -1.90 -4.37 -11.12
N ARG A 85 -2.75 -3.36 -10.87
CA ARG A 85 -3.16 -2.38 -11.89
C ARG A 85 -1.96 -1.51 -12.29
N PRO A 86 -1.70 -1.30 -13.60
CA PRO A 86 -0.53 -0.53 -14.06
C PRO A 86 -0.39 0.85 -13.41
N LYS A 87 -1.51 1.56 -13.24
CA LYS A 87 -1.54 2.88 -12.59
C LYS A 87 -1.16 2.84 -11.11
N ARG A 88 -1.65 1.84 -10.36
CA ARG A 88 -1.34 1.67 -8.92
C ARG A 88 0.13 1.28 -8.73
N ARG A 89 0.67 0.39 -9.59
CA ARG A 89 2.12 0.08 -9.62
C ARG A 89 2.98 1.31 -9.89
N ALA A 90 2.57 2.15 -10.83
CA ALA A 90 3.28 3.39 -11.14
C ALA A 90 3.33 4.33 -9.93
N TYR A 91 2.24 4.44 -9.16
CA TYR A 91 2.24 5.21 -7.92
C TYR A 91 3.13 4.61 -6.83
N LEU A 92 3.08 3.29 -6.61
CA LEU A 92 3.99 2.63 -5.65
C LEU A 92 5.46 2.91 -6.01
N ARG A 93 5.83 2.77 -7.29
CA ARG A 93 7.19 3.07 -7.76
C ARG A 93 7.55 4.55 -7.64
N ALA A 94 6.61 5.45 -7.91
CA ALA A 94 6.83 6.89 -7.74
C ALA A 94 7.05 7.26 -6.27
N MET A 95 6.26 6.69 -5.35
CA MET A 95 6.44 6.88 -3.91
C MET A 95 7.81 6.36 -3.44
N VAL A 96 8.27 5.20 -3.93
CA VAL A 96 9.60 4.66 -3.61
C VAL A 96 10.71 5.54 -4.19
N ALA A 97 10.58 5.98 -5.44
CA ALA A 97 11.59 6.81 -6.11
C ALA A 97 11.71 8.23 -5.52
N ALA A 98 10.66 8.74 -4.86
CA ALA A 98 10.66 10.05 -4.22
C ALA A 98 11.32 10.06 -2.83
N ARG A 99 11.92 8.95 -2.39
CA ARG A 99 12.54 8.80 -1.06
C ARG A 99 14.03 8.48 -1.22
N ASP A 100 14.87 9.39 -0.73
CA ASP A 100 16.33 9.19 -0.69
C ASP A 100 16.79 8.60 0.65
N ASP A 101 16.09 8.96 1.75
CA ASP A 101 16.41 8.55 3.11
C ASP A 101 15.34 7.60 3.69
N VAL A 102 15.71 6.94 4.79
CA VAL A 102 14.74 6.20 5.62
C VAL A 102 13.70 7.18 6.14
N VAL A 103 12.43 6.86 5.92
CA VAL A 103 11.31 7.68 6.39
C VAL A 103 10.85 7.24 7.78
N GLU A 104 10.52 8.21 8.64
CA GLU A 104 9.94 7.92 9.96
C GLU A 104 8.51 7.34 9.85
N ALA A 105 7.78 7.68 8.79
CA ALA A 105 6.42 7.20 8.54
C ALA A 105 6.16 6.98 7.04
N CYS A 106 5.46 5.88 6.70
CA CYS A 106 4.75 5.78 5.41
C CYS A 106 3.25 5.75 5.67
N PRO A 107 2.48 6.77 5.27
CA PRO A 107 1.02 6.73 5.43
C PRO A 107 0.39 5.53 4.72
N CYS A 108 0.98 5.09 3.60
CA CYS A 108 0.62 3.86 2.90
C CYS A 108 0.67 2.61 3.79
N TRP A 109 1.62 2.57 4.71
CA TRP A 109 1.92 1.45 5.59
C TRP A 109 1.11 1.56 6.88
N GLU A 110 0.96 2.77 7.41
CA GLU A 110 0.10 3.03 8.58
C GLU A 110 -1.35 2.67 8.29
N VAL A 111 -1.89 2.99 7.10
CA VAL A 111 -3.25 2.53 6.71
C VAL A 111 -3.37 1.00 6.73
N ARG A 112 -2.35 0.28 6.24
CA ARG A 112 -2.36 -1.20 6.28
C ARG A 112 -2.20 -1.72 7.70
N ARG A 113 -1.44 -1.02 8.55
CA ARG A 113 -1.31 -1.34 9.97
C ARG A 113 -2.65 -1.20 10.70
N GLU A 114 -3.34 -0.09 10.52
CA GLU A 114 -4.66 0.16 11.12
C GLU A 114 -5.67 -0.92 10.70
N GLN A 115 -5.68 -1.29 9.40
CA GLN A 115 -6.49 -2.40 8.89
C GLN A 115 -6.14 -3.74 9.55
N ALA A 116 -4.85 -4.06 9.67
CA ALA A 116 -4.40 -5.28 10.33
C ALA A 116 -4.76 -5.30 11.82
N GLU A 117 -4.61 -4.18 12.52
CA GLU A 117 -5.01 -4.01 13.92
C GLU A 117 -6.50 -4.27 14.11
N GLU A 118 -7.35 -3.73 13.23
CA GLU A 118 -8.79 -3.91 13.30
C GLU A 118 -9.20 -5.39 13.09
N MET A 119 -8.68 -6.06 12.05
CA MET A 119 -8.99 -7.49 11.82
C MET A 119 -8.53 -8.37 13.00
N ILE A 120 -7.33 -8.12 13.51
CA ILE A 120 -6.77 -8.87 14.64
C ILE A 120 -7.59 -8.63 15.92
N ALA A 121 -8.04 -7.39 16.16
CA ALA A 121 -8.90 -7.06 17.29
C ALA A 121 -10.22 -7.84 17.21
N ARG A 122 -10.90 -7.82 16.06
CA ARG A 122 -12.16 -8.57 15.86
C ARG A 122 -11.98 -10.08 16.06
N ALA A 123 -10.91 -10.66 15.53
CA ALA A 123 -10.61 -12.08 15.70
C ALA A 123 -10.31 -12.45 17.17
N SER A 124 -9.57 -11.57 17.87
CA SER A 124 -9.27 -11.73 19.30
C SER A 124 -10.54 -11.70 20.16
N GLU A 125 -11.48 -10.81 19.85
CA GLU A 125 -12.79 -10.74 20.52
C GLU A 125 -13.61 -12.02 20.33
N ARG A 126 -13.45 -12.70 19.20
CA ARG A 126 -14.06 -14.02 18.91
C ARG A 126 -13.30 -15.19 19.55
N GLY A 127 -12.13 -14.96 20.16
CA GLY A 127 -11.29 -15.99 20.76
C GLY A 127 -10.47 -16.80 19.75
N GLU A 128 -10.28 -16.30 18.53
CA GLU A 128 -9.40 -16.92 17.53
C GLU A 128 -7.92 -16.71 17.89
N ALA A 129 -7.06 -17.64 17.48
CA ALA A 129 -5.62 -17.40 17.51
C ALA A 129 -5.25 -16.39 16.42
N THR A 130 -4.43 -15.38 16.75
CA THR A 130 -4.11 -14.29 15.83
C THR A 130 -2.60 -14.15 15.63
N PRO A 131 -2.14 -13.74 14.43
CA PRO A 131 -0.75 -13.33 14.26
C PRO A 131 -0.58 -11.95 14.92
N SER A 132 0.66 -11.54 15.16
CA SER A 132 0.91 -10.11 15.44
C SER A 132 0.65 -9.27 14.18
N VAL A 133 0.29 -8.00 14.38
CA VAL A 133 0.16 -7.02 13.29
C VAL A 133 1.41 -7.00 12.41
N ARG A 134 2.60 -7.03 13.03
CA ARG A 134 3.87 -7.08 12.31
C ARG A 134 3.99 -8.32 11.43
N GLN A 135 3.65 -9.51 11.94
CA GLN A 135 3.68 -10.73 11.13
C GLN A 135 2.73 -10.63 9.94
N LEU A 136 1.52 -10.11 10.15
CA LEU A 136 0.55 -9.95 9.07
C LEU A 136 1.06 -8.99 7.99
N LEU A 137 1.64 -7.85 8.38
CA LEU A 137 2.21 -6.89 7.44
C LEU A 137 3.45 -7.43 6.71
N ASP A 138 4.39 -8.05 7.43
CA ASP A 138 5.66 -8.50 6.87
C ASP A 138 5.50 -9.75 5.98
N HIS A 139 4.54 -10.62 6.27
CA HIS A 139 4.33 -11.87 5.53
C HIS A 139 3.23 -11.81 4.47
N VAL A 140 2.31 -10.84 4.53
CA VAL A 140 1.25 -10.71 3.51
C VAL A 140 1.41 -9.42 2.70
N ILE A 141 1.58 -8.27 3.35
CA ILE A 141 1.56 -6.98 2.64
C ILE A 141 2.91 -6.66 1.99
N ALA A 142 4.01 -6.83 2.71
CA ALA A 142 5.35 -6.55 2.18
C ALA A 142 5.67 -7.36 0.91
N PRO A 143 5.38 -8.67 0.81
CA PRO A 143 5.66 -9.45 -0.39
C PRO A 143 4.81 -9.00 -1.60
N LEU A 144 3.54 -8.65 -1.40
CA LEU A 144 2.68 -8.09 -2.46
C LEU A 144 3.24 -6.76 -2.99
N TYR A 145 3.66 -5.85 -2.10
CA TYR A 145 4.26 -4.58 -2.49
C TYR A 145 5.62 -4.77 -3.17
N HIS A 146 6.44 -5.71 -2.68
CA HIS A 146 7.69 -6.11 -3.33
C HIS A 146 7.43 -6.55 -4.77
N HIS A 147 6.52 -7.51 -4.99
CA HIS A 147 6.20 -8.00 -6.33
C HIS A 147 5.68 -6.88 -7.24
N ALA A 148 4.78 -6.03 -6.75
CA ALA A 148 4.24 -4.91 -7.50
C ALA A 148 5.34 -3.90 -7.94
N VAL A 149 6.24 -3.55 -7.03
CA VAL A 149 7.35 -2.60 -7.29
C VAL A 149 8.33 -3.21 -8.29
N PHE A 150 8.79 -4.44 -8.07
CA PHE A 150 9.73 -5.11 -8.96
C PHE A 150 9.10 -5.59 -10.28
N GLY A 151 7.78 -5.55 -10.40
CA GLY A 151 7.07 -6.02 -11.60
C GLY A 151 7.06 -7.55 -11.73
N LEU A 152 7.10 -8.24 -10.60
CA LEU A 152 6.94 -9.69 -10.52
C LEU A 152 5.45 -10.04 -10.55
N ALA A 153 5.13 -11.28 -10.93
CA ALA A 153 3.75 -11.75 -10.97
C ALA A 153 3.15 -11.78 -9.56
N VAL A 154 1.89 -11.34 -9.45
CA VAL A 154 1.04 -11.49 -8.27
C VAL A 154 -0.23 -12.15 -8.77
N ASP A 155 -0.40 -13.43 -8.48
CA ASP A 155 -1.57 -14.21 -8.85
C ASP A 155 -2.26 -14.77 -7.60
N ASP A 156 -3.45 -15.34 -7.79
CA ASP A 156 -4.26 -15.87 -6.70
C ASP A 156 -3.56 -17.01 -5.95
N ALA A 157 -2.70 -17.77 -6.64
CA ALA A 157 -1.93 -18.85 -6.03
C ALA A 157 -0.87 -18.30 -5.07
N TYR A 158 -0.16 -17.24 -5.47
CA TYR A 158 0.79 -16.55 -4.61
C TYR A 158 0.10 -15.92 -3.40
N VAL A 159 -1.07 -15.29 -3.59
CA VAL A 159 -1.86 -14.76 -2.46
C VAL A 159 -2.23 -15.88 -1.48
N ALA A 160 -2.72 -17.02 -1.97
CA ALA A 160 -3.08 -18.15 -1.14
C ALA A 160 -1.88 -18.69 -0.33
N GLU A 161 -0.69 -18.78 -0.94
CA GLU A 161 0.55 -19.18 -0.27
C GLU A 161 0.91 -18.25 0.90
N LEU A 162 0.85 -16.92 0.69
CA LEU A 162 1.14 -15.95 1.76
C LEU A 162 0.15 -16.07 2.94
N VAL A 163 -1.12 -16.34 2.64
CA VAL A 163 -2.16 -16.56 3.66
C VAL A 163 -1.90 -17.85 4.44
N ASP A 164 -1.56 -18.93 3.75
CA ASP A 164 -1.24 -20.21 4.38
C ASP A 164 -0.01 -20.09 5.29
N ASP A 165 1.03 -19.39 4.84
CA ASP A 165 2.25 -19.16 5.61
C ASP A 165 1.98 -18.40 6.90
N VAL A 166 1.26 -17.28 6.85
CA VAL A 166 0.98 -16.47 8.06
C VAL A 166 0.06 -17.21 9.04
N VAL A 167 -0.89 -18.01 8.53
CA VAL A 167 -1.76 -18.86 9.36
C VAL A 167 -0.98 -20.01 10.00
N ALA A 168 -0.01 -20.60 9.30
CA ALA A 168 0.83 -21.65 9.87
C ALA A 168 1.65 -21.15 11.08
N MET A 169 1.99 -19.86 11.13
CA MET A 169 2.69 -19.26 12.27
C MET A 169 1.86 -19.26 13.57
N LEU A 170 0.54 -19.36 13.47
CA LEU A 170 -0.36 -19.40 14.64
C LEU A 170 -0.22 -20.68 15.46
N GLY A 171 0.17 -21.78 14.80
CA GLY A 171 0.41 -23.08 15.44
C GLY A 171 1.82 -23.24 16.02
N ALA A 172 2.75 -22.35 15.67
CA ALA A 172 4.13 -22.34 16.16
C ALA A 172 4.25 -21.36 17.32
N ALA A 173 3.69 -21.69 18.49
CA ALA A 173 4.06 -20.99 19.71
C ALA A 173 5.61 -21.02 19.83
N PRO A 174 6.28 -19.89 20.12
CA PRO A 174 7.70 -19.94 20.44
C PRO A 174 7.82 -20.85 21.66
N GLY A 175 8.48 -21.99 21.46
CA GLY A 175 8.75 -22.93 22.53
C GLY A 175 9.31 -22.15 23.71
N SER A 176 8.61 -22.20 24.84
CA SER A 176 9.08 -21.66 26.11
C SER A 176 10.55 -22.05 26.24
N ALA A 177 11.45 -21.06 26.21
CA ALA A 177 12.85 -21.26 26.53
C ALA A 177 12.89 -21.74 27.99
N GLY A 178 12.86 -23.06 28.13
CA GLY A 178 12.94 -23.78 29.38
C GLY A 178 14.26 -23.45 30.05
N GLY A 179 14.17 -23.20 31.35
CA GLY A 179 15.26 -22.68 32.14
C GLY A 179 16.55 -23.50 32.08
N ARG A 180 17.63 -22.77 32.33
CA ARG A 180 18.68 -23.15 33.27
C ARG A 180 19.36 -21.91 33.81
#